data_AF-A0A7C7Q4X4-F1
#
_entry.id   AF-A0A7C7Q4X4-F1
#
_cell.length_a   1.000
_cell.length_b   1.000
_cell.length_c   1.000
_cell.angle_alpha   90.00
_cell.angle_beta   90.00
_cell.angle_gamma   90.00
#
_symmetry.space_group_name_H-M   'P 1'
#
loop_
_entity.id
_entity.type
_entity.pdbx_description
1 polymer ?
#
loop_
_entity_poly.entity_id
_entity_poly.type
_entity_poly.pdbx_seq_one_letter_code
_entity_poly.pdbx_strand_id
1 'polypeptide(L)'
;MFGNVSGLFALVQRLVHKLSLLLLAIFALTLIGFSMAAGLRLVPWPELSLAFNGKAIENAGMYAQLGLTALIASLLFFLPANARMMRLEHSHRDFHIRMHDVALAYREAHEADRKQLFRIGSEFDSVRERMMHLRDHPDLRTLEPEILELAAQMSHESRDLAETYSDEKVDRARLFLRQRQQEADQLDERLTVARTSIEELRHWLLQVETDESMAAKQIEILEKDLMELLPKLGGNFSNDEEPSPLQGTKENQGKKVQTVVSMSKRTKSKANEKAKVH
;
A
#
# COMPACT_ATOMS: atom_id res chain seq x y z
N MET A 1 43.36 7.15 7.96
CA MET A 1 44.23 6.93 9.13
C MET A 1 44.15 8.06 10.20
N PHE A 2 43.11 8.93 10.18
CA PHE A 2 43.01 10.10 11.08
C PHE A 2 41.91 9.98 12.17
N GLY A 3 41.15 8.88 12.22
CA GLY A 3 40.05 8.70 13.19
C GLY A 3 40.48 8.30 14.60
N ASN A 4 41.66 7.69 14.78
CA ASN A 4 42.10 7.21 16.09
C ASN A 4 42.73 8.28 16.98
N VAL A 5 43.23 9.38 16.39
CA VAL A 5 43.96 10.43 17.14
C VAL A 5 43.02 11.27 17.99
N SER A 6 41.83 11.60 17.48
CA SER A 6 40.79 12.33 18.23
C SER A 6 40.19 11.49 19.36
N GLY A 7 39.97 10.19 19.13
CA GLY A 7 39.48 9.25 20.15
C GLY A 7 40.48 9.05 21.29
N LEU A 8 41.77 8.91 20.97
CA LEU A 8 42.84 8.77 21.95
C LEU A 8 42.98 10.04 22.79
N PHE A 9 42.95 11.22 22.17
CA PHE A 9 43.00 12.51 22.88
C PHE A 9 41.82 12.68 23.84
N ALA A 10 40.59 12.38 23.39
CA ALA A 10 39.41 12.45 24.25
C ALA A 10 39.43 11.42 25.39
N LEU A 11 40.06 10.26 25.18
CA LEU A 11 40.25 9.25 26.24
C LEU A 11 41.25 9.74 27.28
N VAL A 12 42.40 10.27 26.84
CA VAL A 12 43.42 10.87 27.70
C VAL A 12 42.83 12.05 28.50
N GLN A 13 42.08 12.94 27.86
CA GLN A 13 41.41 14.06 28.54
C GLN A 13 40.43 13.58 29.62
N ARG A 14 39.64 12.53 29.35
CA ARG A 14 38.73 11.95 30.34
C ARG A 14 39.47 11.29 31.50
N LEU A 15 40.57 10.60 31.24
CA LEU A 15 41.42 10.02 32.28
C LEU A 15 42.05 11.09 33.16
N VAL A 16 42.62 12.15 32.56
CA VAL A 16 43.22 13.28 33.27
C VAL A 16 42.17 14.00 34.13
N HIS A 17 40.97 14.21 33.60
CA HIS A 17 39.88 14.83 34.35
C HIS A 17 39.45 13.97 35.55
N LYS A 18 39.23 12.66 35.36
CA LYS A 18 38.90 11.74 36.45
C LYS A 18 39.99 11.68 37.52
N LEU A 19 41.26 11.64 37.09
CA LEU A 19 42.41 11.61 37.99
C LEU A 19 42.49 12.91 38.80
N SER A 20 42.29 14.07 38.17
CA SER A 20 42.25 15.38 38.83
C SER A 20 41.15 15.45 39.88
N LEU A 21 39.93 15.00 39.55
CA LEU A 21 38.82 14.95 40.48
C LEU A 21 39.07 14.02 41.67
N LEU A 22 39.67 12.85 41.41
CA LEU A 22 40.03 11.90 42.45
C LEU A 22 41.09 12.49 43.40
N LEU A 23 42.12 13.14 42.85
CA LEU A 23 43.18 13.76 43.64
C LEU A 23 42.61 14.89 44.50
N LEU A 24 41.72 15.71 43.94
CA LEU A 24 41.03 16.78 44.66
C LEU A 24 40.13 16.25 45.78
N ALA A 25 39.41 15.15 45.55
CA ALA A 25 38.59 14.49 46.57
C ALA A 25 39.44 13.91 47.71
N ILE A 26 40.56 13.26 47.39
CA ILE A 26 41.51 12.76 48.40
C ILE A 26 42.07 13.93 49.21
N PHE A 27 42.49 15.01 48.55
CA PHE A 27 43.03 16.20 49.20
C PHE A 27 42.02 16.88 50.12
N ALA A 28 40.75 16.94 49.72
CA ALA A 28 39.67 17.42 50.58
C ALA A 28 39.53 16.55 51.84
N LEU A 29 39.53 15.23 51.66
CA LEU A 29 39.35 14.27 52.76
C LEU A 29 40.53 14.29 53.73
N THR A 30 41.76 14.43 53.24
CA THR A 30 42.94 14.56 54.12
C THR A 30 42.90 15.86 54.92
N LEU A 31 42.51 16.98 54.32
CA LEU A 31 42.39 18.26 55.02
C LEU A 31 41.28 18.27 56.07
N ILE A 32 40.13 17.68 55.76
CA ILE A 32 39.03 17.52 56.73
C ILE A 32 39.49 16.62 57.89
N GLY A 33 40.11 15.48 57.59
CA GLY A 33 40.63 14.55 58.60
C GLY A 33 41.70 15.20 59.48
N PHE A 34 42.62 15.95 58.90
CA PHE A 34 43.66 16.69 59.63
C PHE A 34 43.04 17.75 60.56
N SER A 35 42.05 18.51 60.08
CA SER A 35 41.37 19.53 60.88
C SER A 35 40.57 18.92 62.03
N MET A 36 39.97 17.75 61.81
CA MET A 36 39.23 17.01 62.84
C MET A 36 40.18 16.41 63.88
N ALA A 37 41.33 15.86 63.47
CA ALA A 37 42.37 15.36 64.37
C ALA A 37 42.99 16.49 65.22
N ALA A 38 43.23 17.66 64.63
CA ALA A 38 43.71 18.85 65.35
C ALA A 38 42.66 19.40 66.33
N GLY A 39 41.38 19.35 65.97
CA GLY A 39 40.27 19.69 66.86
C GLY A 39 40.15 18.77 68.09
N LEU A 40 40.41 17.47 67.90
CA LEU A 40 40.48 16.48 68.99
C LEU A 40 41.80 16.52 69.79
N ARG A 41 42.69 17.47 69.48
CA ARG A 41 44.03 17.64 70.10
C ARG A 41 44.96 16.43 69.90
N LEU A 42 44.74 15.60 68.89
CA LEU A 42 45.64 14.49 68.54
C LEU A 42 46.91 15.00 67.82
N VAL A 43 46.79 16.12 67.10
CA VAL A 43 47.86 16.74 66.32
C VAL A 43 47.86 18.26 66.59
N PRO A 44 49.02 18.92 66.72
CA PRO A 44 49.07 20.37 66.85
C PRO A 44 48.58 21.07 65.57
N TRP A 45 47.95 22.24 65.74
CA TRP A 45 47.62 23.11 64.62
C TRP A 45 48.90 23.62 63.94
N PRO A 46 48.89 23.83 62.62
CA PRO A 46 50.05 24.37 61.92
C PRO A 46 50.38 25.77 62.45
N GLU A 47 51.66 26.03 62.71
CA GLU A 47 52.11 27.35 63.17
C GLU A 47 52.29 28.28 61.98
N LEU A 48 51.59 29.42 62.01
CA LEU A 48 51.68 30.46 60.98
C LEU A 48 51.85 31.82 61.67
N SER A 49 52.96 32.50 61.40
CA SER A 49 53.24 33.83 61.93
C SER A 49 52.63 34.90 61.01
N LEU A 50 51.37 35.25 61.26
CA LEU A 50 50.67 36.32 60.54
C LEU A 50 50.55 37.56 61.45
N ALA A 51 50.96 38.72 60.94
CA ALA A 51 50.76 40.00 61.62
C ALA A 51 49.80 40.88 60.80
N PHE A 52 48.82 41.48 61.46
CA PHE A 52 47.91 42.43 60.83
C PHE A 52 47.94 43.75 61.60
N ASN A 53 48.27 44.84 60.90
CA ASN A 53 48.40 46.17 61.49
C ASN A 53 49.35 46.21 62.71
N GLY A 54 50.50 45.53 62.62
CA GLY A 54 51.51 45.49 63.68
C GLY A 54 51.19 44.61 64.89
N LYS A 55 50.02 43.96 64.94
CA LYS A 55 49.67 42.98 65.97
C LYS A 55 49.77 41.56 65.42
N ALA A 56 50.44 40.67 66.15
CA ALA A 56 50.44 39.25 65.83
C ALA A 56 49.02 38.68 66.01
N ILE A 57 48.54 37.94 65.02
CA ILE A 57 47.25 37.26 65.11
C ILE A 57 47.48 35.93 65.84
N GLU A 58 46.89 35.80 67.03
CA GLU A 58 46.87 34.54 67.75
C GLU A 58 46.11 33.48 66.94
N ASN A 59 46.62 32.25 66.93
CA ASN A 59 46.00 31.11 66.24
C ASN A 59 45.79 31.31 64.72
N ALA A 60 46.62 32.15 64.07
CA ALA A 60 46.51 32.40 62.62
C ALA A 60 46.52 31.11 61.78
N GLY A 61 47.28 30.09 62.19
CA GLY A 61 47.31 28.80 61.50
C GLY A 61 46.02 27.98 61.63
N MET A 62 45.29 28.11 62.75
CA MET A 62 43.97 27.48 62.91
C MET A 62 42.96 28.11 61.95
N TYR A 63 42.91 29.44 61.87
CA TYR A 63 42.02 30.14 60.94
C TYR A 63 42.36 29.85 59.48
N ALA A 64 43.66 29.79 59.14
CA ALA A 64 44.10 29.46 57.80
C ALA A 64 43.70 28.02 57.39
N GLN A 65 43.90 27.06 58.28
CA GLN A 65 43.52 25.66 58.05
C GLN A 65 42.00 25.51 57.87
N LEU A 66 41.21 26.11 58.77
CA LEU A 66 39.75 26.06 58.67
C LEU A 66 39.22 26.79 57.43
N GLY A 67 39.80 27.93 57.07
CA GLY A 67 39.46 28.65 55.85
C GLY A 67 39.76 27.83 54.59
N LEU A 68 40.94 27.19 54.52
CA LEU A 68 41.34 26.33 53.40
C LEU A 68 40.42 25.12 53.26
N THR A 69 40.08 24.47 54.38
CA THR A 69 39.18 23.31 54.37
C THR A 69 37.76 23.69 53.93
N ALA A 70 37.24 24.83 54.40
CA ALA A 70 35.94 25.33 53.98
C ALA A 70 35.90 25.66 52.48
N LEU A 71 36.95 26.27 51.94
CA LEU A 71 37.07 26.56 50.51
C LEU A 71 37.02 25.28 49.67
N ILE A 72 37.82 24.28 50.04
CA ILE A 72 37.90 23.01 49.30
C ILE A 72 36.61 22.20 49.44
N ALA A 73 35.98 22.20 50.62
CA ALA A 73 34.67 21.59 50.82
C ALA A 73 33.59 22.26 49.95
N SER A 74 33.61 23.60 49.86
CA SER A 74 32.73 24.35 48.95
C SER A 74 32.93 23.94 47.51
N LEU A 75 34.19 23.79 47.06
CA LEU A 75 34.50 23.37 45.69
C LEU A 75 33.98 21.95 45.37
N LEU A 76 34.00 21.06 46.36
CA LEU A 76 33.43 19.71 46.25
C LEU A 76 31.92 19.73 45.98
N PHE A 77 31.20 20.71 46.54
CA PHE A 77 29.75 20.84 46.34
C PHE A 77 29.39 21.23 44.89
N PHE A 78 30.31 21.85 44.14
CA PHE A 78 30.11 22.18 42.72
C PHE A 78 30.33 20.99 41.77
N LEU A 79 31.00 19.92 42.20
CA LEU A 79 31.26 18.73 41.37
C LEU A 79 29.98 18.01 40.87
N PRO A 80 28.99 17.70 41.72
CA PRO A 80 27.77 17.04 41.25
C PRO A 80 26.95 17.89 40.27
N ALA A 81 26.98 19.22 40.41
CA ALA A 81 26.32 20.14 39.48
C ALA A 81 26.97 20.09 38.09
N ASN A 82 28.30 20.12 38.02
CA ASN A 82 29.04 20.02 36.76
C ASN A 82 28.90 18.63 36.10
N ALA A 83 28.85 17.56 36.90
CA ALA A 83 28.60 16.21 36.40
C ALA A 83 27.17 16.05 35.81
N ARG A 84 26.18 16.70 36.43
CA ARG A 84 24.82 16.74 35.89
C ARG A 84 24.76 17.48 34.56
N MET A 85 25.42 18.64 34.44
CA MET A 85 25.49 19.41 33.20
C MET A 85 26.14 18.61 32.05
N MET A 86 27.28 17.96 32.31
CA MET A 86 28.00 17.16 31.31
C MET A 86 27.17 15.96 30.81
N ARG A 87 26.33 15.39 31.68
CA ARG A 87 25.38 14.31 31.31
C ARG A 87 24.26 14.81 30.42
N LEU A 88 23.73 16.01 30.65
CA LEU A 88 22.74 16.62 29.76
C LEU A 88 23.35 16.92 28.38
N GLU A 89 24.57 17.45 28.33
CA GLU A 89 25.27 17.69 27.06
C GLU A 89 25.56 16.40 26.30
N HIS A 90 25.94 15.32 26.99
CA HIS A 90 26.13 14.01 26.35
C HIS A 90 24.80 13.44 25.86
N SER A 91 23.71 13.57 26.64
CA SER A 91 22.37 13.14 26.22
C SER A 91 21.87 13.94 25.01
N HIS A 92 22.18 15.23 24.92
CA HIS A 92 21.80 16.08 23.80
C HIS A 92 22.68 15.86 22.56
N ARG A 93 23.95 15.47 22.73
CA ARG A 93 24.86 15.09 21.64
C ARG A 93 24.63 13.67 21.13
N ASP A 94 24.22 12.73 21.99
CA ASP A 94 23.83 11.38 21.57
C ASP A 94 22.53 11.40 20.73
N PHE A 95 21.73 12.46 20.81
CA PHE A 95 20.61 12.69 19.88
C PHE A 95 21.08 13.01 18.46
N HIS A 96 22.31 13.54 18.28
CA HIS A 96 22.94 13.65 16.97
C HIS A 96 23.51 12.30 16.55
N ILE A 97 22.63 11.47 15.99
CA ILE A 97 22.84 10.38 15.04
C ILE A 97 24.33 10.17 14.69
N ARG A 98 24.95 9.13 15.24
CA ARG A 98 26.32 8.75 14.85
C ARG A 98 26.28 8.07 13.49
N MET A 99 27.20 8.42 12.60
CA MET A 99 27.30 7.83 11.25
C MET A 99 27.41 6.30 11.25
N HIS A 100 27.90 5.71 12.34
CA HIS A 100 27.95 4.26 12.53
C HIS A 100 26.56 3.64 12.75
N ASP A 101 25.69 4.29 13.52
CA ASP A 101 24.34 3.81 13.79
C ASP A 101 23.48 3.95 12.53
N VAL A 102 23.72 5.01 11.73
CA VAL A 102 23.14 5.15 10.39
C VAL A 102 23.61 4.04 9.45
N ALA A 103 24.91 3.74 9.42
CA ALA A 103 25.44 2.69 8.57
C ALA A 103 24.92 1.30 8.96
N LEU A 104 24.76 1.04 10.26
CA LEU A 104 24.18 -0.21 10.77
C LEU A 104 22.70 -0.32 10.40
N ALA A 105 21.91 0.74 10.63
CA ALA A 105 20.50 0.79 10.26
C ALA A 105 20.29 0.68 8.75
N TYR A 106 21.12 1.37 7.95
CA TYR A 106 21.11 1.30 6.49
C TYR A 106 21.40 -0.13 6.01
N ARG A 107 22.41 -0.79 6.58
CA ARG A 107 22.76 -2.17 6.22
C ARG A 107 21.63 -3.14 6.56
N GLU A 108 21.03 -3.02 7.74
CA GLU A 108 19.90 -3.86 8.16
C GLU A 108 18.69 -3.65 7.24
N ALA A 109 18.36 -2.39 6.94
CA ALA A 109 17.29 -2.06 5.99
C ALA A 109 17.57 -2.62 4.59
N HIS A 110 18.81 -2.54 4.09
CA HIS A 110 19.19 -3.11 2.80
C HIS A 110 19.19 -4.64 2.77
N GLU A 111 19.50 -5.30 3.89
CA GLU A 111 19.39 -6.76 4.01
C GLU A 111 17.93 -7.21 4.02
N ALA A 112 17.05 -6.48 4.69
CA ALA A 112 15.61 -6.72 4.69
C ALA A 112 14.96 -6.42 3.32
N ASP A 113 15.41 -5.39 2.62
CA ASP A 113 14.99 -5.05 1.25
C ASP A 113 15.39 -6.13 0.24
N ARG A 114 16.63 -6.64 0.32
CA ARG A 114 17.08 -7.79 -0.51
C ARG A 114 16.28 -9.07 -0.26
N LYS A 115 15.66 -9.21 0.91
CA LYS A 115 14.77 -10.33 1.25
C LYS A 115 13.31 -10.07 0.82
N GLN A 116 13.03 -8.96 0.13
CA GLN A 116 11.69 -8.49 -0.24
C GLN A 116 10.72 -8.42 0.95
N LEU A 117 11.23 -8.12 2.14
CA LEU A 117 10.40 -8.01 3.34
C LEU A 117 9.53 -6.75 3.29
N PHE A 118 9.99 -5.71 2.58
CA PHE A 118 9.24 -4.48 2.33
C PHE A 118 8.47 -4.58 1.01
N ARG A 119 7.20 -5.00 1.09
CA ARG A 119 6.31 -5.06 -0.08
C ARG A 119 5.68 -3.69 -0.43
N ILE A 120 6.01 -2.64 0.32
CA ILE A 120 5.25 -1.38 0.35
C ILE A 120 6.14 -0.13 0.25
N GLY A 121 7.27 -0.17 -0.46
CA GLY A 121 8.18 0.98 -0.56
C GLY A 121 7.51 2.28 -1.04
N SER A 122 6.54 2.19 -1.96
CA SER A 122 5.83 3.35 -2.51
C SER A 122 4.94 4.08 -1.51
N GLU A 123 4.29 3.38 -0.57
CA GLU A 123 3.45 4.03 0.45
C GLU A 123 4.34 4.76 1.45
N PHE A 124 5.45 4.15 1.87
CA PHE A 124 6.42 4.78 2.78
C PHE A 124 7.02 6.06 2.19
N ASP A 125 7.40 6.05 0.91
CA ASP A 125 7.94 7.24 0.24
C ASP A 125 6.90 8.36 0.15
N SER A 126 5.64 8.03 -0.13
CA SER A 126 4.55 9.01 -0.20
C SER A 126 4.21 9.64 1.16
N VAL A 127 4.29 8.86 2.26
CA VAL A 127 4.11 9.37 3.63
C VAL A 127 5.29 10.25 4.02
N ARG A 128 6.52 9.85 3.65
CA ARG A 128 7.74 10.60 3.92
C ARG A 128 7.77 11.95 3.19
N GLU A 129 7.42 11.97 1.91
CA GLU A 129 7.31 13.21 1.12
C GLU A 129 6.34 14.19 1.78
N ARG A 130 5.18 13.67 2.24
CA ARG A 130 4.19 14.49 2.93
C ARG A 130 4.66 14.98 4.29
N MET A 131 5.34 14.15 5.07
CA MET A 131 5.94 14.55 6.35
C MET A 131 6.98 15.67 6.13
N MET A 132 7.80 15.57 5.09
CA MET A 132 8.74 16.64 4.71
C MET A 132 8.00 17.93 4.35
N HIS A 133 6.93 17.83 3.55
CA HIS A 133 6.10 18.97 3.20
C HIS A 133 5.46 19.66 4.42
N LEU A 134 4.90 18.88 5.36
CA LEU A 134 4.30 19.40 6.59
C LEU A 134 5.35 20.06 7.51
N ARG A 135 6.57 19.53 7.55
CA ARG A 135 7.69 20.09 8.33
C ARG A 135 8.21 21.41 7.75
N ASP A 136 8.19 21.56 6.44
CA ASP A 136 8.66 22.78 5.79
C ASP A 136 7.64 23.93 5.90
N HIS A 137 6.39 23.63 6.27
CA HIS A 137 5.31 24.60 6.42
C HIS A 137 5.52 25.56 7.61
N PRO A 138 5.44 26.90 7.40
CA PRO A 138 5.83 27.90 8.40
C PRO A 138 5.05 27.79 9.72
N ASP A 139 3.76 27.47 9.65
CA ASP A 139 2.88 27.41 10.83
C ASP A 139 2.89 26.07 11.58
N LEU A 140 3.43 25.00 10.96
CA LEU A 140 3.37 23.63 11.50
C LEU A 140 4.70 23.17 12.10
N ARG A 141 5.76 23.98 11.95
CA ARG A 141 7.13 23.69 12.47
C ARG A 141 7.22 23.56 13.98
N THR A 142 6.29 24.16 14.71
CA THR A 142 6.21 24.11 16.19
C THR A 142 5.48 22.87 16.71
N LEU A 143 4.82 22.10 15.83
CA LEU A 143 4.12 20.89 16.22
C LEU A 143 5.12 19.75 16.49
N GLU A 144 4.73 18.86 17.40
CA GLU A 144 5.54 17.68 17.73
C GLU A 144 5.67 16.74 16.53
N PRO A 145 6.83 16.08 16.33
CA PRO A 145 7.07 15.18 15.21
C PRO A 145 5.99 14.09 15.03
N GLU A 146 5.45 13.56 16.14
CA GLU A 146 4.42 12.52 16.14
C GLU A 146 3.09 13.00 15.52
N ILE A 147 2.74 14.29 15.69
CA ILE A 147 1.52 14.88 15.11
C ILE A 147 1.67 15.04 13.60
N LEU A 148 2.86 15.43 13.14
CA LEU A 148 3.17 15.58 11.72
C LEU A 148 3.17 14.21 11.00
N GLU A 149 3.65 13.17 11.67
CA GLU A 149 3.60 11.79 11.17
C GLU A 149 2.17 11.30 11.03
N LEU A 150 1.35 11.46 12.07
CA LEU A 150 -0.06 11.06 12.03
C LEU A 150 -0.83 11.81 10.93
N ALA A 151 -0.59 13.12 10.78
CA ALA A 151 -1.19 13.92 9.72
C ALA A 151 -0.75 13.45 8.31
N ALA A 152 0.53 13.08 8.15
CA ALA A 152 1.06 12.56 6.90
C ALA A 152 0.41 11.23 6.51
N GLN A 153 0.20 10.33 7.48
CA GLN A 153 -0.47 9.04 7.29
C GLN A 153 -1.96 9.23 6.96
N MET A 154 -2.70 10.00 7.77
CA MET A 154 -4.12 10.26 7.54
C MET A 154 -4.39 10.92 6.18
N SER A 155 -3.50 11.81 5.73
CA SER A 155 -3.62 12.42 4.41
C SER A 155 -3.25 11.45 3.27
N HIS A 156 -2.48 10.39 3.52
CA HIS A 156 -2.22 9.35 2.53
C HIS A 156 -3.49 8.55 2.28
N GLU A 157 -4.08 8.04 3.36
CA GLU A 157 -5.33 7.28 3.32
C GLU A 157 -6.48 8.11 2.72
N SER A 158 -6.58 9.39 3.09
CA SER A 158 -7.61 10.29 2.56
C SER A 158 -7.45 10.56 1.07
N ARG A 159 -6.21 10.62 0.55
CA ARG A 159 -5.94 10.85 -0.87
C ARG A 159 -6.34 9.65 -1.71
N ASP A 160 -6.02 8.44 -1.26
CA ASP A 160 -6.38 7.21 -1.97
C ASP A 160 -7.90 7.04 -2.08
N LEU A 161 -8.62 7.35 -0.99
CA LEU A 161 -10.08 7.41 -0.99
C LEU A 161 -10.61 8.48 -1.95
N ALA A 162 -10.07 9.71 -1.91
CA ALA A 162 -10.50 10.79 -2.80
C ALA A 162 -10.20 10.51 -4.27
N GLU A 163 -9.12 9.80 -4.58
CA GLU A 163 -8.80 9.38 -5.94
C GLU A 163 -9.72 8.28 -6.43
N THR A 164 -10.03 7.29 -5.58
CA THR A 164 -10.94 6.18 -5.92
C THR A 164 -12.38 6.68 -6.10
N TYR A 165 -12.84 7.53 -5.18
CA TYR A 165 -14.20 8.08 -5.16
C TYR A 165 -14.25 9.53 -5.64
N SER A 166 -13.46 9.87 -6.66
CA SER A 166 -13.56 11.20 -7.25
C SER A 166 -14.94 11.38 -7.88
N ASP A 167 -15.49 12.60 -7.79
CA ASP A 167 -16.81 12.92 -8.34
C ASP A 167 -16.91 12.55 -9.83
N GLU A 168 -15.83 12.80 -10.58
CA GLU A 168 -15.75 12.44 -12.01
C GLU A 168 -15.88 10.92 -12.25
N LYS A 169 -15.21 10.08 -11.44
CA LYS A 169 -15.29 8.62 -11.56
C LYS A 169 -16.70 8.13 -11.20
N VAL A 170 -17.29 8.69 -10.16
CA VAL A 170 -18.65 8.34 -9.72
C VAL A 170 -19.68 8.73 -10.77
N ASP A 171 -19.59 9.94 -11.34
CA ASP A 171 -20.51 10.40 -12.37
C ASP A 171 -20.38 9.62 -13.67
N ARG A 172 -19.14 9.24 -14.04
CA ARG A 172 -18.90 8.34 -15.17
C ARG A 172 -19.52 6.96 -14.94
N ALA A 173 -19.38 6.39 -13.74
CA ALA A 173 -20.00 5.12 -13.39
C ALA A 173 -21.53 5.20 -13.45
N ARG A 174 -22.12 6.29 -12.94
CA ARG A 174 -23.57 6.54 -13.04
C ARG A 174 -24.03 6.64 -14.50
N LEU A 175 -23.27 7.34 -15.35
CA LEU A 175 -23.58 7.45 -16.78
C LEU A 175 -23.56 6.09 -17.47
N PHE A 176 -22.52 5.28 -17.21
CA PHE A 176 -22.43 3.92 -17.75
C PHE A 176 -23.62 3.04 -17.33
N LEU A 177 -24.03 3.11 -16.06
CA LEU A 177 -25.21 2.37 -15.57
C LEU A 177 -26.50 2.83 -16.27
N ARG A 178 -26.69 4.14 -16.48
CA ARG A 178 -27.84 4.66 -17.23
C ARG A 178 -27.83 4.17 -18.68
N GLN A 179 -26.68 4.20 -19.34
CA GLN A 179 -26.54 3.69 -20.69
C GLN A 179 -26.86 2.20 -20.77
N ARG A 180 -26.34 1.40 -19.82
CA ARG A 180 -26.62 -0.03 -19.73
C ARG A 180 -28.09 -0.34 -19.48
N GLN A 181 -28.78 0.49 -18.71
CA GLN A 181 -30.23 0.38 -18.52
C GLN A 181 -30.97 0.65 -19.83
N GLN A 182 -30.64 1.74 -20.53
CA GLN A 182 -31.24 2.04 -21.84
C GLN A 182 -30.99 0.93 -22.87
N GLU A 183 -29.79 0.35 -22.89
CA GLU A 183 -29.46 -0.80 -23.73
C GLU A 183 -30.30 -2.04 -23.37
N ALA A 184 -30.55 -2.28 -22.08
CA ALA A 184 -31.40 -3.38 -21.64
C ALA A 184 -32.86 -3.18 -22.07
N ASP A 185 -33.39 -1.96 -21.93
CA ASP A 185 -34.77 -1.63 -22.33
C ASP A 185 -34.96 -1.81 -23.85
N GLN A 186 -33.98 -1.38 -24.66
CA GLN A 186 -34.00 -1.60 -26.12
C GLN A 186 -33.93 -3.09 -26.50
N LEU A 187 -33.21 -3.91 -25.73
CA LEU A 187 -33.18 -5.35 -25.95
C LEU A 187 -34.53 -6.00 -25.63
N ASP A 188 -35.20 -5.54 -24.57
CA ASP A 188 -36.52 -6.04 -24.21
C ASP A 188 -37.58 -5.71 -25.26
N GLU A 189 -37.55 -4.49 -25.81
CA GLU A 189 -38.40 -4.08 -26.93
C GLU A 189 -38.18 -4.98 -28.16
N ARG A 190 -36.92 -5.23 -28.52
CA ARG A 190 -36.58 -6.14 -29.64
C ARG A 190 -37.04 -7.57 -29.39
N LEU A 191 -36.92 -8.07 -28.15
CA LEU A 191 -37.41 -9.40 -27.78
C LEU A 191 -38.93 -9.48 -27.88
N THR A 192 -39.64 -8.42 -27.52
CA THR A 192 -41.10 -8.35 -27.65
C THR A 192 -41.52 -8.45 -29.11
N VAL A 193 -40.92 -7.67 -30.01
CA VAL A 193 -41.18 -7.74 -31.46
C VAL A 193 -40.84 -9.12 -32.03
N ALA A 194 -39.71 -9.70 -31.63
CA ALA A 194 -39.34 -11.05 -32.09
C ALA A 194 -40.36 -12.11 -31.65
N ARG A 195 -40.90 -12.00 -30.43
CA ARG A 195 -41.94 -12.91 -29.92
C ARG A 195 -43.24 -12.80 -30.70
N THR A 196 -43.70 -11.58 -30.99
CA THR A 196 -44.91 -11.39 -31.79
C THR A 196 -44.75 -11.95 -33.19
N SER A 197 -43.59 -11.71 -33.84
CA SER A 197 -43.31 -12.29 -35.16
C SER A 197 -43.25 -13.82 -35.15
N ILE A 198 -42.71 -14.44 -34.10
CA ILE A 198 -42.71 -15.91 -33.97
C ILE A 198 -44.14 -16.45 -33.83
N GLU A 199 -45.00 -15.76 -33.09
CA GLU A 199 -46.40 -16.18 -32.93
C GLU A 199 -47.18 -16.04 -34.23
N GLU A 200 -46.98 -14.95 -34.98
CA GLU A 200 -47.54 -14.77 -36.33
C GLU A 200 -47.07 -15.87 -37.29
N LEU A 201 -45.77 -16.18 -37.31
CA LEU A 201 -45.22 -17.26 -38.13
C LEU A 201 -45.80 -18.63 -37.74
N ARG A 202 -46.04 -18.88 -36.45
CA ARG A 202 -46.70 -20.11 -35.98
C ARG A 202 -48.13 -20.18 -36.48
N HIS A 203 -48.86 -19.08 -36.46
CA HIS A 203 -50.22 -19.02 -36.98
C HIS A 203 -50.27 -19.28 -38.49
N TRP A 204 -49.38 -18.67 -39.28
CA TRP A 204 -49.29 -18.92 -40.72
C TRP A 204 -48.91 -20.36 -41.05
N LEU A 205 -48.00 -20.97 -40.28
CA LEU A 205 -47.64 -22.37 -40.46
C LEU A 205 -48.86 -23.29 -40.29
N LEU A 206 -49.64 -23.08 -39.22
CA LEU A 206 -50.86 -23.85 -38.98
C LEU A 206 -51.89 -23.64 -40.11
N GLN A 207 -52.06 -22.41 -40.58
CA GLN A 207 -52.99 -22.10 -41.66
C GLN A 207 -52.57 -22.81 -42.97
N VAL A 208 -51.29 -22.75 -43.34
CA VAL A 208 -50.77 -23.43 -44.53
C VAL A 208 -50.97 -24.94 -44.42
N GLU A 209 -50.69 -25.55 -43.26
CA GLU A 209 -50.93 -26.98 -43.04
C GLU A 209 -52.41 -27.36 -43.22
N THR A 210 -53.34 -26.52 -42.71
CA THR A 210 -54.77 -26.74 -42.93
C THR A 210 -55.17 -26.60 -44.39
N ASP A 211 -54.64 -25.59 -45.10
CA ASP A 211 -54.93 -25.35 -46.51
C ASP A 211 -54.39 -26.48 -47.40
N GLU A 212 -53.16 -26.96 -47.14
CA GLU A 212 -52.57 -28.12 -47.80
C GLU A 212 -53.41 -29.38 -47.58
N SER A 213 -53.91 -29.61 -46.36
CA SER A 213 -54.78 -30.75 -46.07
C SER A 213 -56.12 -30.69 -46.79
N MET A 214 -56.69 -29.48 -46.97
CA MET A 214 -57.91 -29.28 -47.75
C MET A 214 -57.67 -29.47 -49.25
N ALA A 215 -56.57 -28.94 -49.78
CA ALA A 215 -56.18 -29.10 -51.17
C ALA A 215 -55.95 -30.59 -51.51
N ALA A 216 -55.27 -31.34 -50.63
CA ALA A 216 -55.07 -32.77 -50.79
C ALA A 216 -56.40 -33.54 -50.89
N LYS A 217 -57.37 -33.22 -50.02
CA LYS A 217 -58.73 -33.80 -50.09
C LYS A 217 -59.48 -33.41 -51.36
N GLN A 218 -59.36 -32.16 -51.80
CA GLN A 218 -60.00 -31.72 -53.05
C GLN A 218 -59.44 -32.46 -54.26
N ILE A 219 -58.12 -32.68 -54.32
CA ILE A 219 -57.48 -33.49 -55.36
C ILE A 219 -58.01 -34.92 -55.32
N GLU A 220 -58.08 -35.55 -54.15
CA GLU A 220 -58.62 -36.91 -53.98
C GLU A 220 -60.07 -37.03 -54.48
N ILE A 221 -60.91 -36.03 -54.17
CA ILE A 221 -62.30 -35.97 -54.67
C ILE A 221 -62.31 -35.81 -56.20
N LEU A 222 -61.50 -34.88 -56.74
CA LEU A 222 -61.43 -34.64 -58.19
C LEU A 222 -60.96 -35.90 -58.95
N GLU A 223 -59.99 -36.62 -58.41
CA GLU A 223 -59.50 -37.90 -58.97
C GLU A 223 -60.61 -38.95 -58.97
N LYS A 224 -61.36 -39.06 -57.87
CA LYS A 224 -62.49 -39.97 -57.76
C LYS A 224 -63.61 -39.61 -58.75
N ASP A 225 -63.96 -38.33 -58.85
CA ASP A 225 -64.98 -37.84 -59.78
C ASP A 225 -64.55 -38.09 -61.24
N LEU A 226 -63.27 -37.84 -61.57
CA LEU A 226 -62.71 -38.15 -62.88
C LEU A 226 -62.78 -39.66 -63.18
N MET A 227 -62.44 -40.51 -62.21
CA MET A 227 -62.51 -41.97 -62.33
C MET A 227 -63.95 -42.47 -62.50
N GLU A 228 -64.95 -41.77 -61.95
CA GLU A 228 -66.36 -42.08 -62.18
C GLU A 228 -66.85 -41.64 -63.57
N LEU A 229 -66.35 -40.51 -64.09
CA LEU A 229 -66.75 -39.96 -65.39
C LEU A 229 -66.05 -40.65 -66.58
N LEU A 230 -64.82 -41.15 -66.39
CA LEU A 230 -64.01 -41.78 -67.43
C LEU A 230 -64.70 -42.94 -68.18
N PRO A 231 -65.36 -43.89 -67.47
CA PRO A 231 -66.09 -45.00 -68.11
C PRO A 231 -67.27 -44.51 -68.97
N LYS A 232 -67.91 -43.40 -68.58
CA LYS A 232 -69.06 -42.82 -69.30
C LYS A 232 -68.65 -42.16 -70.63
N LEU A 233 -67.37 -41.77 -70.78
CA LEU A 233 -66.82 -41.18 -72.01
C LEU A 233 -66.14 -42.20 -72.95
N GLY A 234 -66.17 -43.50 -72.63
CA GLY A 234 -65.64 -44.57 -73.49
C GLY A 234 -64.14 -44.88 -73.30
N GLY A 235 -63.51 -44.37 -72.24
CA GLY A 235 -62.13 -44.70 -71.88
C GLY A 235 -62.05 -45.93 -70.98
N ASN A 236 -61.79 -47.10 -71.55
CA ASN A 236 -61.30 -48.24 -70.78
C ASN A 236 -59.77 -48.12 -70.69
N PHE A 237 -59.24 -47.70 -69.54
CA PHE A 237 -57.88 -48.12 -69.18
C PHE A 237 -58.03 -49.47 -68.47
N SER A 238 -57.83 -50.55 -69.23
CA SER A 238 -57.57 -51.86 -68.66
C SER A 238 -56.42 -51.74 -67.66
N ASN A 239 -56.67 -52.17 -66.43
CA ASN A 239 -55.65 -52.44 -65.41
C ASN A 239 -54.80 -53.67 -65.81
N ASP A 240 -54.11 -53.58 -66.95
CA ASP A 240 -53.10 -54.55 -67.38
C ASP A 240 -51.80 -53.79 -67.65
N GLU A 241 -51.14 -53.36 -66.59
CA GLU A 241 -49.69 -53.18 -66.60
C GLU A 241 -49.13 -53.53 -65.23
N GLU A 242 -48.58 -54.74 -65.14
CA GLU A 242 -47.58 -55.10 -64.15
C GLU A 242 -46.38 -54.12 -64.20
N PRO A 243 -45.62 -53.98 -63.10
CA PRO A 243 -44.87 -52.79 -62.78
C PRO A 243 -43.63 -52.63 -63.66
N SER A 244 -43.54 -51.53 -64.40
CA SER A 244 -42.29 -51.11 -65.02
C SER A 244 -41.35 -50.53 -63.95
N PRO A 245 -40.12 -51.05 -63.79
CA PRO A 245 -39.19 -50.57 -62.77
C PRO A 245 -38.55 -49.28 -63.23
N LEU A 246 -39.22 -48.14 -63.01
CA LEU A 246 -38.53 -46.87 -62.97
C LEU A 246 -37.76 -46.78 -61.66
N GLN A 247 -36.52 -47.26 -61.76
CA GLN A 247 -35.44 -47.10 -60.81
C GLN A 247 -35.44 -45.69 -60.24
N GLY A 248 -35.51 -45.62 -58.92
CA GLY A 248 -35.54 -44.37 -58.18
C GLY A 248 -34.29 -43.53 -58.41
N THR A 249 -34.50 -42.33 -58.94
CA THR A 249 -33.62 -41.20 -58.66
C THR A 249 -34.02 -40.62 -57.31
N LYS A 250 -33.57 -41.28 -56.23
CA LYS A 250 -33.38 -40.59 -54.96
C LYS A 250 -32.18 -39.68 -55.12
N GLU A 251 -32.39 -38.48 -55.62
CA GLU A 251 -31.42 -37.41 -55.44
C GLU A 251 -32.09 -36.15 -54.94
N ASN A 252 -31.66 -35.76 -53.74
CA ASN A 252 -31.58 -34.40 -53.25
C ASN A 252 -32.69 -33.84 -52.32
N GLN A 253 -33.01 -34.56 -51.24
CA GLN A 253 -33.52 -33.94 -50.00
C GLN A 253 -32.49 -33.84 -48.87
N GLY A 254 -31.20 -34.11 -49.13
CA GLY A 254 -30.15 -34.10 -48.10
C GLY A 254 -29.20 -32.90 -48.07
N LYS A 255 -29.22 -31.99 -49.07
CA LYS A 255 -28.09 -31.06 -49.29
C LYS A 255 -28.34 -29.57 -49.04
N LYS A 256 -29.43 -29.21 -48.33
CA LYS A 256 -29.69 -27.79 -47.99
C LYS A 256 -29.38 -27.38 -46.54
N VAL A 257 -29.02 -28.32 -45.66
CA VAL A 257 -28.65 -27.99 -44.26
C VAL A 257 -27.13 -27.84 -44.06
N GLN A 258 -26.27 -28.38 -44.94
CA GLN A 258 -24.81 -28.26 -44.78
C GLN A 258 -24.17 -27.01 -45.43
N THR A 259 -24.86 -26.31 -46.34
CA THR A 259 -24.28 -25.13 -47.01
C THR A 259 -24.35 -23.86 -46.14
N VAL A 260 -25.24 -23.80 -45.14
CA VAL A 260 -25.33 -22.63 -44.24
C VAL A 260 -24.34 -22.74 -43.05
N VAL A 261 -23.94 -23.95 -42.66
CA VAL A 261 -22.99 -24.16 -41.55
C VAL A 261 -21.53 -23.98 -42.00
N SER A 262 -21.19 -24.21 -43.27
CA SER A 262 -19.83 -24.01 -43.79
C SER A 262 -19.49 -22.55 -44.12
N MET A 263 -20.49 -21.70 -44.39
CA MET A 263 -20.30 -20.25 -44.54
C MET A 263 -20.09 -19.53 -43.19
N SER A 264 -20.62 -20.05 -42.08
CA SER A 264 -20.42 -19.45 -40.75
C SER A 264 -19.06 -19.77 -40.11
N LYS A 265 -18.35 -20.82 -40.55
CA LYS A 265 -17.01 -21.15 -40.02
C LYS A 265 -15.87 -20.42 -40.76
N ARG A 266 -16.10 -19.92 -41.98
CA ARG A 266 -15.09 -19.14 -42.73
C ARG A 266 -15.01 -17.67 -42.32
N THR A 267 -16.08 -17.11 -41.73
CA THR A 267 -16.10 -15.72 -41.23
C THR A 267 -15.48 -15.58 -39.84
N LYS A 268 -15.52 -16.61 -38.98
CA LYS A 268 -14.85 -16.60 -37.67
C LYS A 268 -13.33 -16.84 -37.72
N SER A 269 -12.81 -17.48 -38.77
CA SER A 269 -11.36 -17.69 -38.93
C SER A 269 -10.62 -16.40 -39.37
N LYS A 270 -11.23 -15.61 -40.28
CA LYS A 270 -10.62 -14.34 -40.73
C LYS A 270 -10.71 -13.19 -39.74
N ALA A 271 -11.56 -13.28 -38.71
CA ALA A 271 -11.62 -12.29 -37.64
C ALA A 271 -10.55 -12.50 -36.56
N ASN A 272 -10.04 -13.73 -36.38
CA ASN A 272 -9.07 -14.05 -35.34
C ASN A 272 -7.61 -13.88 -35.78
N GLU A 273 -7.36 -13.69 -37.08
CA GLU A 273 -6.02 -13.41 -37.62
C GLU A 273 -5.69 -11.90 -37.65
N LYS A 274 -6.70 -11.03 -37.53
CA LYS A 274 -6.52 -9.56 -37.44
C LYS A 274 -6.39 -9.01 -36.02
N ALA A 275 -6.49 -9.83 -34.98
CA ALA A 275 -6.35 -9.42 -33.58
C ALA A 275 -4.99 -9.81 -32.95
N LYS A 276 -4.04 -10.33 -33.75
CA LYS A 276 -2.71 -10.76 -33.28
C LYS A 276 -1.54 -10.00 -33.89
N VAL A 277 -1.82 -8.92 -34.61
CA VAL A 277 -0.83 -7.97 -35.13
C VAL A 277 -1.33 -6.56 -34.82
N HIS A 278 -1.28 -6.20 -33.54
CA HIS A 278 -1.09 -4.85 -33.01
C HIS A 278 -0.73 -4.98 -31.53
#